data_AF-A0A943XUL6-F1
#
_entry.id   AF-A0A943XUL6-F1
#
_cell.length_a   1.000
_cell.length_b   1.000
_cell.length_c   1.000
_cell.angle_alpha   90.00
_cell.angle_beta   90.00
_cell.angle_gamma   90.00
#
_symmetry.space_group_name_H-M   'P 1'
#
loop_
_entity.id
_entity.type
_entity.pdbx_description
1 polymer ?
#
loop_
_entity_poly.entity_id
_entity_poly.type
_entity_poly.pdbx_seq_one_letter_code
_entity_poly.pdbx_strand_id
1 'polypeptide(L)'
;MDKGHTAKEYIGKICPYCKTAFVEGDEIVQCSACEMPHHKDCWIENQGCTTFGCQGTIRGLDGQAYSQMMAEGAQKTAASAQSAA
;
A
#
# COMPACT_ATOMS: atom_id res chain seq x y z
N MET A 1 -5.02 16.11 -6.02
CA MET A 1 -5.71 15.27 -5.02
C MET A 1 -5.13 13.87 -5.11
N ASP A 2 -4.17 13.52 -4.23
CA ASP A 2 -3.69 12.14 -4.11
C ASP A 2 -4.81 11.33 -3.46
N LYS A 3 -5.53 10.52 -4.24
CA LYS A 3 -6.51 9.58 -3.68
C LYS A 3 -5.67 8.45 -3.10
N GLY A 4 -5.68 8.31 -1.77
CA GLY A 4 -4.93 7.24 -1.12
C GLY A 4 -5.37 5.88 -1.67
N HIS A 5 -4.46 5.18 -2.33
CA HIS A 5 -4.68 3.85 -2.86
C HIS A 5 -4.30 2.80 -1.83
N THR A 6 -5.08 1.73 -1.73
CA THR A 6 -4.79 0.61 -0.82
C THR A 6 -4.44 -0.65 -1.60
N ALA A 7 -3.60 -1.53 -1.04
CA ALA A 7 -3.24 -2.80 -1.68
C ALA A 7 -4.47 -3.63 -2.08
N LYS A 8 -5.55 -3.58 -1.29
CA LYS A 8 -6.81 -4.30 -1.58
C LYS A 8 -7.45 -3.93 -2.92
N GLU A 9 -7.25 -2.71 -3.41
CA GLU A 9 -7.79 -2.26 -4.71
C GLU A 9 -7.13 -2.92 -5.92
N TYR A 10 -6.00 -3.61 -5.69
CA TYR A 10 -5.22 -4.25 -6.74
C TYR A 10 -5.40 -5.76 -6.77
N ILE A 11 -6.07 -6.37 -5.79
CA ILE A 11 -6.33 -7.81 -5.76
C ILE A 11 -7.07 -8.24 -7.03
N GLY A 12 -6.58 -9.31 -7.65
CA GLY A 12 -7.08 -9.83 -8.92
C GLY A 12 -6.61 -9.06 -10.17
N LYS A 13 -5.99 -7.88 -10.03
CA LYS A 13 -5.28 -7.23 -11.15
C LYS A 13 -3.92 -7.90 -11.37
N ILE A 14 -3.32 -7.65 -12.53
CA ILE A 14 -2.09 -8.33 -12.96
C ILE A 14 -0.87 -7.44 -12.72
N CYS A 15 0.17 -7.98 -12.08
CA CYS A 15 1.48 -7.35 -12.03
C CYS A 15 2.10 -7.30 -13.43
N PRO A 16 2.46 -6.11 -13.95
CA PRO A 16 2.97 -5.97 -15.31
C PRO A 16 4.36 -6.57 -15.50
N TYR A 17 5.08 -6.92 -14.43
CA TYR A 17 6.37 -7.61 -14.51
C TYR A 17 6.18 -9.12 -14.70
N CYS A 18 5.75 -9.83 -13.66
CA CYS A 18 5.67 -11.29 -13.64
C CYS A 18 4.41 -11.86 -14.32
N LYS A 19 3.46 -11.01 -14.69
CA LYS A 19 2.18 -11.38 -15.34
C LYS A 19 1.27 -12.27 -14.48
N THR A 20 1.46 -12.28 -13.16
CA THR A 20 0.60 -12.98 -12.21
C THR A 20 -0.36 -12.00 -11.52
N ALA A 21 -1.49 -12.52 -11.02
CA ALA A 21 -2.45 -11.74 -10.28
C ALA A 21 -1.92 -11.38 -8.88
N PHE A 22 -2.27 -10.20 -8.39
CA PHE A 22 -2.13 -9.85 -6.98
C PHE A 22 -3.13 -10.64 -6.14
N VAL A 23 -2.68 -11.18 -5.02
CA VAL A 23 -3.50 -11.92 -4.05
C VAL A 23 -3.41 -11.30 -2.66
N GLU A 24 -4.35 -11.68 -1.78
CA GLU A 24 -4.34 -11.19 -0.41
C GLU A 24 -3.03 -11.56 0.30
N GLY A 25 -2.44 -10.59 1.00
CA GLY A 25 -1.15 -10.75 1.68
C GLY A 25 0.07 -10.39 0.83
N ASP A 26 -0.09 -10.15 -0.48
CA ASP A 26 0.99 -9.61 -1.30
C ASP A 26 1.43 -8.22 -0.81
N GLU A 27 2.73 -7.99 -0.72
CA GLU A 27 3.28 -6.64 -0.59
C GLU A 27 3.19 -5.94 -1.96
N ILE A 28 2.24 -5.01 -2.11
CA ILE A 28 2.00 -4.28 -3.35
C ILE A 28 2.58 -2.87 -3.23
N VAL A 29 3.45 -2.53 -4.16
CA VAL A 29 4.02 -1.19 -4.30
C VAL A 29 3.51 -0.54 -5.58
N GLN A 30 3.62 0.77 -5.63
CA GLN A 30 3.17 1.58 -6.75
C GLN A 30 4.32 2.46 -7.25
N CYS A 31 4.34 2.75 -8.54
CA CYS A 31 5.20 3.79 -9.08
C CYS A 31 4.70 5.17 -8.63
N SER A 32 5.60 6.00 -8.08
CA SER A 32 5.28 7.37 -7.65
C SER A 32 4.95 8.33 -8.79
N ALA A 33 5.28 7.98 -10.05
CA ALA A 33 5.06 8.84 -11.21
C ALA A 33 3.84 8.46 -12.05
N CYS A 34 3.63 7.16 -12.30
CA CYS A 34 2.56 6.66 -13.18
C CYS A 34 1.55 5.77 -12.47
N GLU A 35 1.65 5.62 -11.15
CA GLU A 35 0.68 4.89 -10.32
C GLU A 35 0.55 3.38 -10.67
N MET A 36 1.50 2.83 -11.42
CA MET A 36 1.48 1.43 -11.84
C MET A 36 1.82 0.48 -10.68
N PRO A 37 0.95 -0.49 -10.34
CA PRO A 37 1.18 -1.44 -9.24
C PRO A 37 2.16 -2.56 -9.64
N HIS A 38 2.99 -2.99 -8.69
CA HIS A 38 3.92 -4.12 -8.82
C HIS A 38 3.95 -4.88 -7.51
N HIS A 39 4.29 -6.18 -7.54
CA HIS A 39 4.74 -6.84 -6.31
C HIS A 39 6.04 -6.17 -5.87
N LYS A 40 6.25 -6.02 -4.57
CA LYS A 40 7.47 -5.41 -4.03
C LYS A 40 8.73 -6.11 -4.54
N ASP A 41 8.74 -7.44 -4.53
CA ASP A 41 9.87 -8.23 -5.04
C ASP A 41 10.08 -8.02 -6.53
N CYS A 42 9.01 -8.00 -7.32
CA CYS A 42 9.07 -7.71 -8.75
C CYS A 42 9.59 -6.30 -9.05
N TRP A 43 9.27 -5.31 -8.22
CA TRP A 43 9.83 -3.97 -8.34
C TRP A 43 11.35 -3.98 -8.12
N ILE A 44 11.80 -4.66 -7.07
CA ILE A 44 13.22 -4.77 -6.71
C ILE A 44 13.99 -5.49 -7.82
N GLU A 45 13.45 -6.61 -8.30
CA GLU A 45 14.04 -7.41 -9.37
C GLU A 45 14.13 -6.64 -10.68
N ASN A 46 13.06 -5.94 -11.07
CA ASN A 46 13.03 -5.11 -12.27
C ASN A 46 13.80 -3.77 -12.12
N GLN A 47 14.27 -3.45 -10.91
CA GLN A 47 14.96 -2.20 -10.57
C GLN A 47 14.16 -0.92 -10.89
N GLY A 48 12.83 -1.00 -10.83
CA GLY A 48 11.96 0.13 -11.14
C GLY A 48 10.64 -0.27 -11.80
N CYS A 49 9.93 0.74 -12.31
CA CYS A 49 8.68 0.55 -13.03
C CYS A 49 8.90 -0.12 -14.39
N THR A 50 8.00 -1.02 -14.78
CA THR A 50 7.99 -1.66 -16.11
C THR A 50 7.48 -0.77 -17.24
N THR A 51 6.95 0.43 -16.93
CA THR A 51 6.49 1.39 -17.95
C THR A 51 7.70 1.99 -18.66
N PHE A 52 7.74 1.86 -19.99
CA PHE A 52 8.83 2.37 -20.82
C PHE A 52 9.09 3.86 -20.55
N GLY A 53 10.35 4.21 -20.24
CA GLY A 53 10.77 5.58 -19.99
C GLY A 53 10.29 6.18 -18.66
N CYS A 54 9.59 5.43 -17.82
CA CYS A 54 9.17 5.94 -16.52
C CYS A 54 10.36 6.03 -15.55
N GLN A 55 10.51 7.19 -14.91
CA GLN A 55 11.57 7.46 -13.92
C GLN A 55 11.02 7.54 -12.49
N GLY A 56 9.79 7.06 -12.27
CA GLY A 56 9.19 7.07 -10.94
C GLY A 56 9.88 6.10 -9.99
N THR A 57 9.75 6.40 -8.71
CA THR A 57 10.33 5.65 -7.59
C THR A 57 9.29 4.76 -6.92
N ILE A 58 9.76 3.86 -6.04
CA ILE A 58 8.90 2.95 -5.29
C ILE A 58 8.07 3.73 -4.25
N ARG A 59 6.78 3.46 -4.20
CA ARG A 59 5.86 3.95 -3.16
C ARG A 59 5.13 2.75 -2.54
N GLY A 60 5.20 2.59 -1.23
CA GLY A 60 4.39 1.60 -0.51
C GLY A 60 2.93 2.02 -0.40
N LEU A 61 2.01 1.07 -0.51
CA LEU A 61 0.56 1.32 -0.33
C LEU A 61 0.11 1.16 1.13
N ASP A 62 1.00 0.70 2.00
CA ASP A 62 0.70 0.31 3.39
C ASP A 62 0.98 1.44 4.39
N GLY A 63 1.42 2.61 3.90
CA GLY A 63 1.82 3.77 4.70
C GLY A 63 0.71 4.38 5.56
N GLN A 64 -0.55 3.93 5.42
CA GLN A 64 -1.65 4.31 6.31
C GLN A 64 -1.90 3.32 7.45
N ALA A 65 -1.38 2.08 7.37
CA ALA A 65 -1.55 1.08 8.42
C ALA A 65 -0.86 1.54 9.72
N TYR A 66 0.34 2.13 9.64
CA TYR A 66 1.03 2.64 10.84
C TYR A 66 0.30 3.83 11.48
N SER A 67 -0.27 4.74 10.67
CA SER A 67 -1.06 5.87 11.19
C SER A 67 -2.40 5.44 11.77
N GLN A 68 -3.06 4.43 11.22
CA GLN A 68 -4.32 3.88 11.75
C GLN A 68 -4.07 3.08 13.03
N MET A 69 -3.01 2.28 13.09
CA MET A 69 -2.57 1.57 14.30
C MET A 69 -2.27 2.54 15.45
N MET A 70 -1.64 3.68 15.17
CA MET A 70 -1.38 4.73 16.17
C MET A 70 -2.63 5.55 16.53
N ALA A 71 -3.56 5.75 15.59
CA ALA A 71 -4.81 6.48 15.84
C ALA A 71 -5.84 5.65 16.64
N GLU A 72 -5.94 4.34 16.41
CA GLU A 72 -6.86 3.43 17.11
C GLU A 72 -6.38 3.10 18.53
N GLY A 73 -5.08 3.12 18.78
CA GLY A 73 -4.50 3.00 20.13
C GLY A 73 -4.85 4.17 21.05
N ALA A 74 -5.06 5.37 20.50
CA ALA A 74 -5.41 6.57 21.25
C ALA A 74 -6.89 6.60 21.69
N GLN A 75 -7.78 5.84 21.05
CA GLN A 75 -9.22 5.85 21.37
C GLN A 75 -9.58 4.93 22.55
N LYS A 76 -8.77 3.91 22.86
CA LYS A 76 -9.06 2.96 23.96
C LYS A 76 -8.75 3.49 25.35
N THR A 77 -7.95 4.55 25.49
CA THR A 77 -7.61 5.13 26.80
C THR A 77 -8.70 6.07 27.35
N ALA A 78 -9.61 6.55 26.50
CA ALA A 78 -10.67 7.49 26.91
C ALA A 78 -11.98 6.82 27.38
N ALA A 79 -12.21 5.54 27.04
CA ALA A 79 -13.49 4.87 27.29
C ALA A 79 -13.66 4.24 28.69
N SER A 80 -12.69 4.37 29.60
CA SER A 80 -12.71 3.69 30.90
C SER A 80 -12.90 4.61 32.13
N ALA A 81 -13.20 5.90 31.94
CA ALA A 81 -13.31 6.88 33.03
C ALA A 81 -14.75 7.38 33.33
N GLN A 82 -15.78 6.74 32.79
CA GLN A 82 -17.19 7.10 33.08
C GLN A 82 -17.93 5.97 33.78
N SER A 83 -17.45 5.57 34.95
CA SER A 83 -18.21 4.80 35.94
C SER A 83 -17.66 5.08 37.34
N ALA A 84 -17.92 6.28 37.84
CA ALA A 84 -17.87 6.58 39.27
C ALA A 84 -19.11 7.42 39.57
N ALA A 85 -20.20 6.71 39.84
CA ALA A 85 -21.38 7.22 40.55
C ALA A 85 -21.35 6.61 41.96
#